data_AF-X1BEF6-F1
#
_entry.id   AF-X1BEF6-F1
#
_cell.length_a   1.000
_cell.length_b   1.000
_cell.length_c   1.000
_cell.angle_alpha   90.00
_cell.angle_beta   90.00
_cell.angle_gamma   90.00
#
_symmetry.space_group_name_H-M   'P 1'
#
loop_
_entity.id
_entity.type
_entity.pdbx_description
1 polymer ?
#
loop_
_entity_poly.entity_id
_entity_poly.type
_entity_poly.pdbx_seq_one_letter_code
_entity_poly.pdbx_strand_id
1 'polypeptide(L)'
;MYMQGGCYIYIGQFTRSLSYFDRCIEFCLKYDDFGNLIDRLMWATMIAVLNGETERAKKYFNRVEIIYEENKSQDPKKLFYTCYIFAKANILKTSSRFRSKVLAVEFFKEIFEKKAYHANLYTLSLIFLCELLLDELRLTNDESIVKEIEPLNNNLLEIAQSRKSYLYLAESFLLQGKMYLVTFRTRKARRSFLQAQRIAERHNLDLKELKILLRKEYIYLFLASSSLIFALSVCLNGIEGFVRSMEDSQVQHAFSIS
;
A
#
# COMPACT_ATOMS: atom_id res chain seq x y z
N MET A 1 -14.74 -10.04 -21.83
CA MET A 1 -14.88 -10.49 -20.43
C MET A 1 -13.68 -10.05 -19.58
N TYR A 2 -12.45 -10.43 -19.90
CA TYR A 2 -11.26 -10.03 -19.12
C TYR A 2 -11.09 -8.51 -18.96
N MET A 3 -11.18 -7.74 -20.05
CA MET A 3 -11.07 -6.27 -19.97
C MET A 3 -12.13 -5.64 -19.07
N GLN A 4 -13.36 -6.17 -19.07
CA GLN A 4 -14.43 -5.70 -18.19
C GLN A 4 -14.12 -6.02 -16.72
N GLY A 5 -13.61 -7.23 -16.43
CA GLY A 5 -13.12 -7.60 -15.11
C GLY A 5 -12.04 -6.64 -14.61
N GLY A 6 -11.06 -6.32 -15.47
CA GLY A 6 -10.02 -5.33 -15.17
C GLY A 6 -10.57 -3.93 -14.86
N CYS A 7 -11.55 -3.44 -15.64
CA CYS A 7 -12.19 -2.15 -15.37
C CYS A 7 -12.85 -2.09 -13.99
N TYR A 8 -13.48 -3.19 -13.55
CA TYR A 8 -14.12 -3.26 -12.22
C TYR A 8 -13.12 -3.20 -11.07
N ILE A 9 -11.88 -3.65 -11.25
CA ILE A 9 -10.80 -3.50 -10.26
C ILE A 9 -10.54 -2.01 -10.01
N TYR A 10 -10.42 -1.22 -11.08
CA TYR A 10 -10.07 0.20 -11.00
C TYR A 10 -11.14 1.09 -10.37
N ILE A 11 -12.38 0.62 -10.32
CA ILE A 11 -13.49 1.31 -9.63
C ILE A 11 -13.85 0.64 -8.29
N GLY A 12 -12.99 -0.25 -7.78
CA GLY A 12 -13.17 -0.90 -6.47
C GLY A 12 -14.36 -1.86 -6.39
N GLN A 13 -14.92 -2.31 -7.52
CA GLN A 13 -16.04 -3.25 -7.55
C GLN A 13 -15.54 -4.69 -7.64
N PHE A 14 -14.81 -5.13 -6.61
CA PHE A 14 -14.10 -6.40 -6.61
C PHE A 14 -15.02 -7.63 -6.78
N THR A 15 -16.20 -7.66 -6.16
CA THR A 15 -17.17 -8.75 -6.33
C THR A 15 -17.60 -8.92 -7.79
N ARG A 16 -17.85 -7.81 -8.49
CA ARG A 16 -18.18 -7.86 -9.93
C ARG A 16 -16.96 -8.27 -10.74
N SER A 17 -15.78 -7.75 -10.41
CA SER A 17 -14.54 -8.17 -11.08
C SER A 17 -14.34 -9.68 -10.98
N LEU A 18 -14.48 -10.26 -9.78
CA LEU A 18 -14.35 -11.70 -9.54
C LEU A 18 -15.33 -12.53 -10.38
N SER A 19 -16.59 -12.10 -10.53
CA SER A 19 -17.55 -12.85 -11.35
C SER A 19 -17.18 -12.86 -12.84
N TYR A 20 -16.55 -11.81 -13.37
CA TYR A 20 -15.99 -11.81 -14.72
C TYR A 20 -14.76 -12.72 -14.82
N PHE A 21 -13.89 -12.72 -13.81
CA PHE A 21 -12.73 -13.61 -13.78
C PHE A 21 -13.12 -15.08 -13.71
N ASP A 22 -14.14 -15.44 -12.94
CA ASP A 22 -14.67 -16.82 -12.90
C ASP A 22 -15.12 -17.29 -14.28
N ARG A 23 -15.88 -16.47 -15.01
CA ARG A 23 -16.28 -16.78 -16.40
C ARG A 23 -15.08 -16.92 -17.33
N CYS A 24 -14.03 -16.11 -17.12
CA CYS A 24 -12.80 -16.23 -17.92
C CYS A 24 -12.05 -17.53 -17.58
N ILE A 25 -12.03 -17.93 -16.31
CA ILE A 25 -11.42 -19.20 -15.85
C ILE A 25 -12.17 -20.39 -16.46
N GLU A 26 -13.50 -20.40 -16.40
CA GLU A 26 -14.34 -21.42 -17.04
C GLU A 26 -14.08 -21.50 -18.54
N PHE A 27 -13.97 -20.35 -19.21
CA PHE A 27 -13.62 -20.29 -20.62
C PHE A 27 -12.23 -20.89 -20.90
N CYS A 28 -11.20 -20.51 -20.14
CA CYS A 28 -9.85 -21.03 -20.37
C CYS A 28 -9.78 -22.55 -20.13
N LEU A 29 -10.51 -23.07 -19.14
CA LEU A 29 -10.61 -24.51 -18.88
C LEU A 29 -11.28 -25.27 -20.03
N LYS A 30 -12.29 -24.66 -20.67
CA LYS A 30 -13.00 -25.29 -21.79
C LYS A 30 -12.11 -25.49 -23.03
N TYR A 31 -11.07 -24.68 -23.19
CA TYR A 31 -10.21 -24.65 -24.37
C TYR A 31 -8.75 -25.01 -24.07
N ASP A 32 -8.47 -25.57 -22.88
CA ASP A 32 -7.13 -25.98 -22.44
C ASP A 32 -6.06 -24.87 -22.58
N ASP A 33 -6.47 -23.61 -22.40
CA ASP A 33 -5.59 -22.45 -22.52
C ASP A 33 -4.89 -22.17 -21.17
N PHE A 34 -3.91 -23.01 -20.83
CA PHE A 34 -3.22 -22.95 -19.54
C PHE A 34 -2.48 -21.63 -19.30
N GLY A 35 -1.94 -21.01 -20.37
CA GLY A 35 -1.24 -19.73 -20.29
C GLY A 35 -2.18 -18.60 -19.87
N ASN A 36 -3.36 -18.49 -20.47
CA ASN A 36 -4.35 -17.52 -20.01
C ASN A 36 -4.98 -17.93 -18.67
N LEU A 37 -5.18 -19.23 -18.43
CA LEU A 37 -5.76 -19.73 -17.18
C LEU A 37 -4.93 -19.30 -15.95
N ILE A 38 -3.61 -19.50 -15.97
CA ILE A 38 -2.75 -19.13 -14.83
C ILE A 38 -2.74 -17.62 -14.59
N ASP A 39 -2.74 -16.81 -15.66
CA ASP A 39 -2.87 -15.36 -15.54
C ASP A 39 -4.22 -14.99 -14.89
N ARG A 40 -5.35 -15.57 -15.35
CA ARG A 40 -6.67 -15.28 -14.78
C ARG A 40 -6.78 -15.68 -13.32
N LEU A 41 -6.24 -16.84 -12.95
CA LEU A 41 -6.22 -17.31 -11.57
C LEU A 41 -5.35 -16.43 -10.67
N MET A 42 -4.20 -15.94 -11.18
CA MET A 42 -3.35 -15.00 -10.45
C MET A 42 -4.06 -13.68 -10.19
N TRP A 43 -4.75 -13.10 -11.18
CA TRP A 43 -5.57 -11.90 -10.98
C TRP A 43 -6.72 -12.15 -10.01
N ALA A 44 -7.45 -13.27 -10.16
CA ALA A 44 -8.54 -13.64 -9.26
C ALA A 44 -8.06 -13.81 -7.81
N THR A 45 -6.85 -14.37 -7.61
CA THR A 45 -6.21 -14.46 -6.29
C THR A 45 -6.00 -13.08 -5.68
N MET A 46 -5.39 -12.15 -6.43
CA MET A 46 -5.14 -10.78 -5.96
C MET A 46 -6.45 -10.04 -5.63
N ILE A 47 -7.46 -10.14 -6.49
CA ILE A 47 -8.74 -9.45 -6.28
C ILE A 47 -9.49 -10.03 -5.09
N ALA A 48 -9.46 -11.36 -4.90
CA ALA A 48 -10.04 -11.99 -3.72
C ALA A 48 -9.34 -11.55 -2.43
N VAL A 49 -8.01 -11.40 -2.44
CA VAL A 49 -7.24 -10.81 -1.32
C VAL A 49 -7.71 -9.38 -1.04
N LEU A 50 -7.80 -8.53 -2.07
CA LEU A 50 -8.26 -7.14 -1.92
C LEU A 50 -9.70 -7.05 -1.40
N ASN A 51 -10.55 -8.01 -1.78
CA ASN A 51 -11.93 -8.08 -1.29
C ASN A 51 -12.06 -8.72 0.11
N GLY A 52 -10.97 -9.14 0.74
CA GLY A 52 -10.98 -9.84 2.04
C GLY A 52 -11.48 -11.30 1.98
N GLU A 53 -11.71 -11.86 0.79
CA GLU A 53 -12.19 -13.23 0.57
C GLU A 53 -11.03 -14.24 0.65
N THR A 54 -10.42 -14.36 1.83
CA THR A 54 -9.17 -15.11 2.05
C THR A 54 -9.24 -16.58 1.61
N GLU A 55 -10.33 -17.29 1.91
CA GLU A 55 -10.49 -18.71 1.52
C GLU A 55 -10.62 -18.87 -0.01
N ARG A 56 -11.32 -17.94 -0.66
CA ARG A 56 -11.44 -17.95 -2.13
C ARG A 56 -10.09 -17.62 -2.79
N ALA A 57 -9.33 -16.68 -2.23
CA ALA A 57 -7.99 -16.37 -2.68
C ALA A 57 -7.07 -17.61 -2.61
N LYS A 58 -7.07 -18.34 -1.49
CA LYS A 58 -6.34 -19.61 -1.34
C LYS A 58 -6.76 -20.64 -2.39
N LYS A 59 -8.07 -20.76 -2.65
CA LYS A 59 -8.57 -21.70 -3.69
C LYS A 59 -8.02 -21.36 -5.07
N TYR A 60 -8.00 -20.09 -5.48
CA TYR A 60 -7.40 -19.69 -6.75
C TYR A 60 -5.89 -19.90 -6.75
N PHE A 61 -5.19 -19.53 -5.67
CA PHE A 61 -3.76 -19.70 -5.54
C PHE A 61 -3.32 -21.17 -5.65
N ASN A 62 -4.02 -22.09 -4.98
CA ASN A 62 -3.71 -23.52 -5.07
C ASN A 62 -3.77 -24.01 -6.52
N ARG A 63 -4.69 -23.48 -7.34
CA ARG A 63 -4.74 -23.80 -8.78
C ARG A 63 -3.58 -23.18 -9.56
N VAL A 64 -3.16 -21.95 -9.22
CA VAL A 64 -1.94 -21.34 -9.79
C VAL A 64 -0.73 -22.23 -9.51
N GLU A 65 -0.59 -22.73 -8.28
CA GLU A 65 0.52 -23.58 -7.88
C GLU A 65 0.54 -24.90 -8.64
N ILE A 66 -0.59 -25.60 -8.75
CA ILE A 66 -0.70 -26.84 -9.55
C ILE A 66 -0.26 -26.59 -11.00
N ILE A 67 -0.82 -25.57 -11.66
CA ILE A 67 -0.50 -25.27 -13.05
C ILE A 67 0.98 -24.89 -13.21
N TYR A 68 1.54 -24.12 -12.29
CA TYR A 68 2.96 -23.79 -12.31
C TYR A 68 3.83 -25.05 -12.19
N GLU A 69 3.57 -25.92 -11.21
CA GLU A 69 4.36 -27.14 -11.00
C GLU A 69 4.32 -28.10 -12.21
N GLU A 70 3.15 -28.24 -12.84
CA GLU A 70 2.97 -29.07 -14.04
C GLU A 70 3.68 -28.52 -15.29
N ASN A 71 3.86 -27.19 -15.36
CA ASN A 71 4.33 -26.52 -16.59
C ASN A 71 5.69 -25.81 -16.45
N LYS A 72 6.33 -25.83 -15.27
CA LYS A 72 7.57 -25.07 -15.02
C LYS A 72 8.73 -25.41 -15.95
N SER A 73 8.79 -26.63 -16.49
CA SER A 73 9.84 -27.03 -17.45
C SER A 73 9.63 -26.45 -18.86
N GLN A 74 8.42 -26.01 -19.16
CA GLN A 74 8.01 -25.53 -20.48
C GLN A 74 7.76 -24.03 -20.52
N ASP A 75 8.18 -23.27 -19.49
CA ASP A 75 7.88 -21.84 -19.33
C ASP A 75 8.97 -20.94 -19.98
N PRO A 76 8.98 -20.75 -21.31
CA PRO A 76 10.12 -20.18 -22.01
C PRO A 76 10.21 -18.67 -21.78
N LYS A 77 9.08 -18.06 -21.36
CA LYS A 77 8.90 -16.62 -21.12
C LYS A 77 8.79 -16.28 -19.64
N LYS A 78 8.95 -17.27 -18.75
CA LYS A 78 8.78 -17.11 -17.30
C LYS A 78 7.39 -16.58 -16.90
N LEU A 79 6.37 -16.82 -17.74
CA LEU A 79 4.99 -16.39 -17.50
C LEU A 79 4.44 -17.13 -16.28
N PHE A 80 4.51 -18.45 -16.29
CA PHE A 80 3.97 -19.29 -15.22
C PHE A 80 4.67 -18.97 -13.91
N TYR A 81 5.99 -18.83 -13.96
CA TYR A 81 6.79 -18.42 -12.80
C TYR A 81 6.38 -17.05 -12.27
N THR A 82 6.27 -16.03 -13.14
CA THR A 82 5.89 -14.67 -12.71
C THR A 82 4.49 -14.65 -12.10
N CYS A 83 3.52 -15.33 -12.71
CA CYS A 83 2.17 -15.46 -12.17
C CYS A 83 2.16 -16.17 -10.80
N TYR A 84 2.94 -17.24 -10.66
CA TYR A 84 3.09 -18.00 -9.42
C TYR A 84 3.64 -17.14 -8.29
N ILE A 85 4.81 -16.52 -8.48
CA ILE A 85 5.45 -15.72 -7.42
C ILE A 85 4.62 -14.48 -7.07
N PHE A 86 3.95 -13.86 -8.05
CA PHE A 86 3.06 -12.73 -7.79
C PHE A 86 1.86 -13.15 -6.94
N ALA A 87 1.19 -14.26 -7.30
CA ALA A 87 0.05 -14.78 -6.54
C ALA A 87 0.49 -15.21 -5.12
N LYS A 88 1.64 -15.87 -5.00
CA LYS A 88 2.23 -16.29 -3.72
C LYS A 88 2.54 -15.11 -2.82
N ALA A 89 3.17 -14.06 -3.35
CA ALA A 89 3.45 -12.82 -2.63
C ALA A 89 2.16 -12.15 -2.13
N ASN A 90 1.09 -12.17 -2.95
CA ASN A 90 -0.21 -11.64 -2.57
C ASN A 90 -0.90 -12.44 -1.45
N ILE A 91 -0.71 -13.76 -1.38
CA ILE A 91 -1.17 -14.54 -0.22
C ILE A 91 -0.32 -14.22 1.01
N LEU A 92 1.00 -14.23 0.87
CA LEU A 92 1.94 -14.02 1.97
C LEU A 92 1.81 -12.65 2.63
N LYS A 93 1.53 -11.58 1.87
CA LYS A 93 1.33 -10.23 2.43
C LYS A 93 0.14 -10.13 3.39
N THR A 94 -0.85 -11.01 3.26
CA THR A 94 -2.03 -11.03 4.16
C THR A 94 -1.76 -11.73 5.49
N SER A 95 -0.64 -12.45 5.60
CA SER A 95 -0.28 -13.16 6.82
C SER A 95 0.00 -12.17 7.96
N SER A 96 -0.46 -12.49 9.15
CA SER A 96 -0.10 -11.76 10.37
C SER A 96 1.35 -11.99 10.79
N ARG A 97 2.00 -13.04 10.28
CA ARG A 97 3.39 -13.39 10.63
C ARG A 97 4.37 -12.52 9.85
N PHE A 98 5.23 -11.81 10.57
CA PHE A 98 6.27 -10.95 9.99
C PHE A 98 7.14 -11.68 8.95
N ARG A 99 7.58 -12.91 9.25
CA ARG A 99 8.38 -13.74 8.33
C ARG A 99 7.70 -13.95 6.97
N SER A 100 6.37 -14.10 6.94
CA SER A 100 5.63 -14.23 5.66
C SER A 100 5.66 -12.94 4.87
N LYS A 101 5.55 -11.77 5.53
CA LYS A 101 5.63 -10.47 4.87
C LYS A 101 7.03 -10.21 4.29
N VAL A 102 8.10 -10.60 4.99
CA VAL A 102 9.47 -10.53 4.46
C VAL A 102 9.60 -11.36 3.18
N LEU A 103 9.07 -12.58 3.15
CA LEU A 103 9.06 -13.38 1.92
C LEU A 103 8.25 -12.73 0.78
N ALA A 104 7.14 -12.05 1.10
CA ALA A 104 6.38 -11.29 0.10
C ALA A 104 7.21 -10.14 -0.48
N VAL A 105 7.98 -9.43 0.34
CA VAL A 105 8.93 -8.38 -0.10
C VAL A 105 9.96 -8.96 -1.07
N GLU A 106 10.58 -10.09 -0.72
CA GLU A 106 11.57 -10.76 -1.58
C GLU A 106 10.98 -11.12 -2.95
N PHE A 107 9.78 -11.71 -2.98
CA PHE A 107 9.12 -12.04 -4.25
C PHE A 107 8.75 -10.80 -5.08
N PHE A 108 8.26 -9.72 -4.47
CA PHE A 108 7.97 -8.50 -5.22
C PHE A 108 9.24 -7.80 -5.72
N LYS A 109 10.33 -7.80 -4.93
CA LYS A 109 11.66 -7.33 -5.36
C LYS A 109 12.14 -8.14 -6.56
N GLU A 110 12.00 -9.46 -6.53
CA GLU A 110 12.38 -10.33 -7.65
C GLU A 110 11.61 -10.01 -8.94
N ILE A 111 10.29 -9.81 -8.85
CA ILE A 111 9.44 -9.43 -10.00
C ILE A 111 9.87 -8.08 -10.59
N PHE A 112 10.22 -7.14 -9.71
CA PHE A 112 10.72 -5.81 -10.08
C PHE A 112 12.09 -5.88 -10.77
N GLU A 113 13.07 -6.52 -10.16
CA GLU A 113 14.46 -6.61 -10.67
C GLU A 113 14.54 -7.37 -12.00
N LYS A 114 13.78 -8.45 -12.14
CA LYS A 114 13.73 -9.23 -13.37
C LYS A 114 12.91 -8.56 -14.48
N LYS A 115 12.39 -7.35 -14.25
CA LYS A 115 11.52 -6.59 -15.16
C LYS A 115 10.43 -7.48 -15.73
N ALA A 116 9.49 -7.87 -14.86
CA ALA A 116 8.36 -8.73 -15.19
C ALA A 116 7.85 -8.52 -16.62
N TYR A 117 7.63 -9.62 -17.34
CA TYR A 117 7.16 -9.61 -18.73
C TYR A 117 5.88 -8.76 -18.89
N HIS A 118 5.03 -8.76 -17.86
CA HIS A 118 3.82 -7.97 -17.82
C HIS A 118 4.04 -6.61 -17.17
N ALA A 119 3.95 -5.57 -18.01
CA ALA A 119 3.99 -4.16 -17.65
C ALA A 119 3.07 -3.78 -16.46
N ASN A 120 1.93 -4.45 -16.28
CA ASN A 120 1.01 -4.23 -15.17
C ASN A 120 1.48 -4.89 -13.88
N LEU A 121 2.01 -6.12 -13.96
CA LEU A 121 2.55 -6.83 -12.78
C LEU A 121 3.77 -6.11 -12.23
N TYR A 122 4.61 -5.57 -13.10
CA TYR A 122 5.71 -4.71 -12.71
C TYR A 122 5.22 -3.51 -11.88
N THR A 123 4.23 -2.77 -12.38
CA THR A 123 3.68 -1.60 -11.68
C THR A 123 2.99 -1.96 -10.37
N LEU A 124 2.23 -3.06 -10.32
CA LEU A 124 1.57 -3.51 -9.09
C LEU A 124 2.56 -4.03 -8.05
N SER A 125 3.65 -4.70 -8.49
CA SER A 125 4.69 -5.15 -7.58
C SER A 125 5.40 -3.98 -6.91
N LEU A 126 5.61 -2.87 -7.64
CA LEU A 126 6.11 -1.62 -7.05
C LEU A 126 5.18 -1.09 -5.96
N ILE A 127 3.87 -1.03 -6.23
CA ILE A 127 2.87 -0.55 -5.26
C ILE A 127 2.90 -1.43 -4.00
N PHE A 128 2.76 -2.76 -4.17
CA PHE A 128 2.73 -3.69 -3.04
C PHE A 128 4.05 -3.74 -2.26
N LEU A 129 5.19 -3.58 -2.94
CA LEU A 129 6.49 -3.47 -2.28
C LEU A 129 6.56 -2.20 -1.41
N CYS A 130 6.15 -1.05 -1.94
CA CYS A 130 6.08 0.19 -1.17
C CYS A 130 5.15 0.05 0.05
N GLU A 131 4.00 -0.60 -0.09
CA GLU A 131 3.08 -0.84 1.04
C GLU A 131 3.70 -1.71 2.14
N LEU A 132 4.38 -2.79 1.75
CA LEU A 132 5.05 -3.68 2.70
C LEU A 132 6.21 -2.98 3.43
N LEU A 133 7.00 -2.19 2.71
CA LEU A 133 8.08 -1.39 3.29
C LEU A 133 7.55 -0.27 4.21
N LEU A 134 6.41 0.33 3.87
CA LEU A 134 5.74 1.30 4.76
C LEU A 134 5.25 0.63 6.06
N ASP A 135 4.71 -0.59 5.95
CA ASP A 135 4.35 -1.41 7.10
C ASP A 135 5.57 -1.69 7.99
N GLU A 136 6.71 -2.03 7.39
CA GLU A 136 7.97 -2.27 8.09
C GLU A 136 8.52 -1.00 8.75
N LEU A 137 8.56 0.12 8.02
CA LEU A 137 8.96 1.43 8.54
C LEU A 137 8.12 1.82 9.76
N ARG A 138 6.80 1.60 9.72
CA ARG A 138 5.91 1.88 10.86
C ARG A 138 6.21 1.00 12.07
N LEU A 139 6.59 -0.25 11.87
CA LEU A 139 6.85 -1.21 12.95
C LEU A 139 8.23 -1.02 13.58
N THR A 140 9.23 -0.67 12.77
CA THR A 140 10.64 -0.61 13.18
C THR A 140 11.12 0.82 13.48
N ASN A 141 10.44 1.82 12.91
CA ASN A 141 10.91 3.21 12.84
C ASN A 141 12.30 3.37 12.19
N ASP A 142 12.75 2.40 11.38
CA ASP A 142 14.03 2.52 10.68
C ASP A 142 13.92 3.46 9.47
N GLU A 143 14.40 4.69 9.63
CA GLU A 143 14.42 5.69 8.56
C GLU A 143 15.23 5.24 7.33
N SER A 144 16.10 4.22 7.43
CA SER A 144 16.81 3.67 6.28
C SER A 144 15.85 3.14 5.21
N ILE A 145 14.68 2.62 5.61
CA ILE A 145 13.63 2.11 4.71
C ILE A 145 13.05 3.22 3.82
N VAL A 146 13.09 4.48 4.26
CA VAL A 146 12.68 5.63 3.43
C VAL A 146 13.54 5.71 2.17
N LYS A 147 14.85 5.41 2.29
CA LYS A 147 15.78 5.40 1.15
C LYS A 147 15.49 4.26 0.17
N GLU A 148 14.82 3.20 0.61
CA GLU A 148 14.31 2.13 -0.27
C GLU A 148 12.98 2.52 -0.94
N ILE A 149 12.05 3.15 -0.21
CA ILE A 149 10.72 3.51 -0.73
C ILE A 149 10.80 4.64 -1.77
N GLU A 150 11.63 5.66 -1.54
CA GLU A 150 11.73 6.84 -2.41
C GLU A 150 11.99 6.49 -3.90
N PRO A 151 13.03 5.71 -4.26
CA PRO A 151 13.28 5.36 -5.66
C PRO A 151 12.17 4.49 -6.26
N LEU A 152 11.57 3.58 -5.49
CA LEU A 152 10.44 2.75 -5.96
C LEU A 152 9.23 3.61 -6.32
N ASN A 153 8.91 4.58 -5.47
CA ASN A 153 7.82 5.51 -5.70
C ASN A 153 8.11 6.48 -6.86
N ASN A 154 9.36 6.93 -7.02
CA ASN A 154 9.75 7.76 -8.17
C ASN A 154 9.59 7.00 -9.49
N ASN A 155 10.01 5.73 -9.54
CA ASN A 155 9.76 4.86 -10.68
C ASN A 155 8.26 4.72 -10.97
N LEU A 156 7.42 4.57 -9.93
CA LEU A 156 5.98 4.52 -10.09
C LEU A 156 5.40 5.82 -10.68
N LEU A 157 5.88 6.99 -10.23
CA LEU A 157 5.50 8.29 -10.78
C LEU A 157 5.85 8.42 -12.26
N GLU A 158 7.06 8.03 -12.66
CA GLU A 158 7.51 8.07 -14.06
C GLU A 158 6.66 7.15 -14.94
N ILE A 159 6.34 5.95 -14.48
CA ILE A 159 5.43 5.03 -15.17
C ILE A 159 4.04 5.64 -15.29
N ALA A 160 3.53 6.23 -14.22
CA ALA A 160 2.22 6.86 -14.20
C ALA A 160 2.13 8.02 -15.20
N GLN A 161 3.15 8.87 -15.25
CA GLN A 161 3.23 10.02 -16.16
C GLN A 161 3.39 9.57 -17.62
N SER A 162 4.34 8.68 -17.91
CA SER A 162 4.60 8.18 -19.26
C SER A 162 3.38 7.46 -19.86
N ARG A 163 2.64 6.70 -19.05
CA ARG A 163 1.41 6.01 -19.46
C ARG A 163 0.15 6.87 -19.34
N LYS A 164 0.25 8.11 -18.87
CA LYS A 164 -0.88 8.99 -18.53
C LYS A 164 -1.91 8.28 -17.62
N SER A 165 -1.43 7.41 -16.73
CA SER A 165 -2.26 6.68 -15.77
C SER A 165 -2.51 7.54 -14.53
N TYR A 166 -3.64 8.26 -14.52
CA TYR A 166 -4.04 9.08 -13.38
C TYR A 166 -4.27 8.27 -12.10
N LEU A 167 -4.64 7.00 -12.24
CA LEU A 167 -4.74 6.08 -11.12
C LEU A 167 -3.39 5.88 -10.44
N TYR A 168 -2.36 5.47 -11.19
CA TYR A 168 -1.04 5.24 -10.62
C TYR A 168 -0.39 6.54 -10.13
N LEU A 169 -0.76 7.67 -10.74
CA LEU A 169 -0.32 8.98 -10.28
C LEU A 169 -0.92 9.29 -8.91
N ALA A 170 -2.23 9.10 -8.72
CA ALA A 170 -2.89 9.26 -7.43
C ALA A 170 -2.32 8.30 -6.38
N GLU A 171 -2.10 7.03 -6.75
CA GLU A 171 -1.53 6.01 -5.86
C GLU A 171 -0.11 6.37 -5.40
N SER A 172 0.73 6.88 -6.31
CA SER A 172 2.07 7.34 -5.94
C SER A 172 2.03 8.48 -4.91
N PHE A 173 1.14 9.45 -5.10
CA PHE A 173 0.99 10.53 -4.12
C PHE A 173 0.41 10.05 -2.78
N LEU A 174 -0.43 9.00 -2.79
CA LEU A 174 -0.89 8.35 -1.57
C LEU A 174 0.29 7.70 -0.82
N LEU A 175 1.12 6.92 -1.53
CA LEU A 175 2.30 6.27 -0.94
C LEU A 175 3.29 7.29 -0.36
N GLN A 176 3.55 8.40 -1.07
CA GLN A 176 4.34 9.52 -0.53
C GLN A 176 3.71 10.12 0.73
N GLY A 177 2.39 10.32 0.72
CA GLY A 177 1.66 10.85 1.86
C GLY A 177 1.84 9.95 3.10
N LYS A 178 1.63 8.63 2.93
CA LYS A 178 1.83 7.62 3.98
C LYS A 178 3.26 7.64 4.51
N MET A 179 4.26 7.65 3.62
CA MET A 179 5.68 7.74 4.00
C MET A 179 5.99 8.99 4.82
N TYR A 180 5.51 10.15 4.38
CA TYR A 180 5.69 11.40 5.11
C TYR A 180 4.95 11.43 6.43
N LEU A 181 3.81 10.75 6.54
CA LEU A 181 3.06 10.65 7.78
C LEU A 181 3.83 9.83 8.83
N VAL A 182 4.32 8.65 8.44
CA VAL A 182 5.09 7.76 9.33
C VAL A 182 6.39 8.43 9.80
N THR A 183 7.01 9.27 8.95
CA THR A 183 8.21 10.05 9.29
C THR A 183 7.92 11.41 9.94
N PHE A 184 6.69 11.63 10.42
CA PHE A 184 6.24 12.86 11.07
C PHE A 184 6.39 14.16 10.25
N ARG A 185 6.56 14.06 8.93
CA ARG A 185 6.60 15.18 7.98
C ARG A 185 5.20 15.62 7.58
N THR A 186 4.36 15.93 8.57
CA THR A 186 2.91 16.16 8.43
C THR A 186 2.51 17.17 7.36
N ARG A 187 3.26 18.28 7.21
CA ARG A 187 3.03 19.27 6.14
C ARG A 187 3.21 18.68 4.74
N LYS A 188 4.24 17.85 4.53
CA LYS A 188 4.48 17.16 3.25
C LYS A 188 3.41 16.08 3.02
N ALA A 189 3.10 15.28 4.05
CA ALA A 189 2.04 14.28 4.00
C ALA A 189 0.72 14.87 3.52
N ARG A 190 0.26 15.96 4.14
CA ARG A 190 -0.97 16.67 3.76
C ARG A 190 -0.95 17.13 2.31
N ARG A 191 0.15 17.69 1.81
CA ARG A 191 0.26 18.15 0.41
C ARG A 191 0.13 16.98 -0.56
N SER A 192 0.84 15.87 -0.31
CA SER A 192 0.77 14.66 -1.13
C SER A 192 -0.65 14.07 -1.14
N PHE A 193 -1.28 13.95 0.02
CA PHE A 193 -2.68 13.50 0.13
C PHE A 193 -3.68 14.38 -0.63
N LEU A 194 -3.55 15.70 -0.53
CA LEU A 194 -4.39 16.64 -1.29
C LEU A 194 -4.18 16.49 -2.80
N GLN A 195 -2.95 16.21 -3.23
CA GLN A 195 -2.65 15.99 -4.64
C GLN A 195 -3.28 14.68 -5.14
N ALA A 196 -3.15 13.58 -4.39
CA ALA A 196 -3.82 12.32 -4.70
C ALA A 196 -5.35 12.50 -4.81
N GLN A 197 -5.95 13.21 -3.84
CA GLN A 197 -7.38 13.50 -3.83
C GLN A 197 -7.81 14.32 -5.06
N ARG A 198 -7.10 15.40 -5.39
CA ARG A 198 -7.43 16.25 -6.54
C ARG A 198 -7.37 15.50 -7.87
N ILE A 199 -6.37 14.62 -8.04
CA ILE A 199 -6.26 13.77 -9.23
C ILE A 199 -7.47 12.83 -9.30
N ALA A 200 -7.82 12.19 -8.18
CA ALA A 200 -8.95 11.28 -8.12
C ALA A 200 -10.28 11.96 -8.46
N GLU A 201 -10.53 13.14 -7.89
CA GLU A 201 -11.75 13.93 -8.13
C GLU A 201 -11.83 14.41 -9.57
N ARG A 202 -10.73 14.97 -10.12
CA ARG A 202 -10.70 15.47 -11.50
C ARG A 202 -10.94 14.37 -12.54
N HIS A 203 -10.53 13.14 -12.24
CA HIS A 203 -10.61 12.01 -13.17
C HIS A 203 -11.69 10.99 -12.80
N ASN A 204 -12.61 11.32 -11.90
CA ASN A 204 -13.71 10.46 -11.45
C ASN A 204 -13.26 9.07 -11.00
N LEU A 205 -12.10 8.98 -10.35
CA LEU A 205 -11.58 7.72 -9.84
C LEU A 205 -12.36 7.35 -8.57
N ASP A 206 -13.04 6.19 -8.57
CA ASP A 206 -13.74 5.66 -7.39
C ASP A 206 -12.75 5.07 -6.39
N LEU A 207 -11.95 5.93 -5.76
CA LEU A 207 -11.00 5.53 -4.74
C LEU A 207 -11.68 5.52 -3.37
N LYS A 208 -12.67 4.67 -3.17
CA LYS A 208 -13.32 4.49 -1.85
C LYS A 208 -12.30 4.23 -0.75
N GLU A 209 -11.25 3.46 -1.05
CA GLU A 209 -10.13 3.24 -0.13
C GLU A 209 -9.30 4.50 0.10
N LEU A 210 -9.03 5.34 -0.92
CA LEU A 210 -8.36 6.63 -0.71
C LEU A 210 -9.23 7.57 0.12
N LYS A 211 -10.55 7.62 -0.07
CA LYS A 211 -11.45 8.43 0.76
C LYS A 211 -11.50 7.95 2.21
N ILE A 212 -11.44 6.63 2.43
CA ILE A 212 -11.41 6.02 3.77
C ILE A 212 -10.05 6.19 4.43
N LEU A 213 -8.94 5.98 3.70
CA LEU A 213 -7.57 6.19 4.16
C LEU A 213 -7.33 7.67 4.46
N LEU A 214 -7.74 8.57 3.57
CA LEU A 214 -7.71 10.01 3.82
C LEU A 214 -8.53 10.33 5.06
N ARG A 215 -9.77 9.86 5.21
CA ARG A 215 -10.55 10.13 6.45
C ARG A 215 -9.89 9.58 7.71
N LYS A 216 -9.39 8.34 7.70
CA LYS A 216 -8.73 7.72 8.86
C LYS A 216 -7.41 8.42 9.20
N GLU A 217 -6.59 8.72 8.20
CA GLU A 217 -5.28 9.36 8.41
C GLU A 217 -5.39 10.87 8.68
N TYR A 218 -6.41 11.56 8.16
CA TYR A 218 -6.74 12.93 8.59
C TYR A 218 -7.17 12.96 10.06
N ILE A 219 -7.91 11.95 10.54
CA ILE A 219 -8.20 11.80 11.97
C ILE A 219 -6.88 11.61 12.74
N TYR A 220 -5.93 10.80 12.27
CA TYR A 220 -4.62 10.69 12.91
C TYR A 220 -3.81 11.98 12.88
N LEU A 221 -3.80 12.73 11.78
CA LEU A 221 -3.15 14.04 11.70
C LEU A 221 -3.80 15.06 12.65
N PHE A 222 -5.13 15.04 12.74
CA PHE A 222 -5.91 15.88 13.63
C PHE A 222 -5.66 15.52 15.10
N LEU A 223 -5.71 14.23 15.44
CA LEU A 223 -5.43 13.70 16.77
C LEU A 223 -3.97 13.94 17.17
N ALA A 224 -3.00 13.62 16.32
CA ALA A 224 -1.58 13.88 16.58
C ALA A 224 -1.30 15.36 16.81
N SER A 225 -1.93 16.26 16.05
CA SER A 225 -1.81 17.70 16.29
C SER A 225 -2.45 18.14 17.60
N SER A 226 -3.60 17.56 17.99
CA SER A 226 -4.31 17.93 19.22
C SER A 226 -3.68 17.32 20.47
N SER A 227 -3.11 16.11 20.41
CA SER A 227 -2.34 15.52 21.50
C SER A 227 -0.97 16.20 21.67
N LEU A 228 -0.32 16.67 20.60
CA LEU A 228 0.86 17.53 20.71
C LEU A 228 0.51 18.90 21.30
N ILE A 229 -0.62 19.49 20.91
CA ILE A 229 -1.11 20.74 21.52
C ILE A 229 -1.42 20.54 23.00
N PHE A 230 -2.02 19.41 23.38
CA PHE A 230 -2.32 19.08 24.77
C PHE A 230 -1.02 18.84 25.57
N ALA A 231 -0.07 18.07 25.05
CA ALA A 231 1.21 17.84 25.70
C ALA A 231 2.03 19.14 25.84
N LEU A 232 2.05 19.99 24.81
CA LEU A 232 2.70 21.31 24.87
C LEU A 232 2.00 22.25 25.85
N SER A 233 0.67 22.22 25.93
CA SER A 233 -0.12 22.98 26.92
C SER A 233 0.21 22.55 28.35
N VAL A 234 0.29 21.24 28.61
CA VAL A 234 0.66 20.72 29.94
C VAL A 234 2.10 21.11 30.30
N CYS A 235 3.05 21.00 29.36
CA CYS A 235 4.43 21.44 29.59
C CYS A 235 4.53 22.96 29.82
N LEU A 236 3.81 23.79 29.04
CA LEU A 236 3.80 25.24 29.20
C LEU A 236 3.18 25.66 30.53
N ASN A 237 2.05 25.07 30.93
CA ASN A 237 1.43 25.35 32.22
C ASN A 237 2.32 24.88 33.40
N GLY A 238 3.06 23.78 33.24
CA GLY A 238 4.05 23.33 34.21
C GLY A 238 5.21 24.32 34.36
N ILE A 239 5.69 24.90 33.25
CA ILE A 239 6.75 25.92 33.25
C ILE A 239 6.24 27.23 33.88
N GLU A 240 5.03 27.69 33.56
CA GLU A 240 4.44 28.89 34.18
C GLU A 240 4.23 28.73 35.69
N GLY A 241 3.79 27.55 36.14
CA GLY A 241 3.67 27.24 37.57
C GLY A 241 5.04 27.25 38.27
N PHE A 242 6.06 26.72 37.62
CA PHE A 242 7.44 26.74 38.15
C PHE A 242 7.99 28.18 38.24
N VAL A 243 7.80 29.01 37.21
CA VAL A 243 8.24 30.41 37.21
C VAL A 243 7.56 31.21 38.32
N ARG A 244 6.24 31.07 38.51
CA ARG A 244 5.52 31.74 39.62
C ARG A 244 6.03 31.31 41.00
N SER A 245 6.31 30.02 41.18
CA SER A 245 6.86 29.53 42.46
C SER A 245 8.24 30.11 42.77
N MET A 246 9.05 30.39 41.74
CA MET A 246 10.34 31.06 41.91
C MET A 246 10.17 32.54 42.27
N GLU A 247 9.26 33.24 41.61
CA GLU A 247 8.94 34.65 41.91
C GLU A 247 8.44 34.81 43.35
N ASP A 248 7.53 33.94 43.80
CA ASP A 248 7.01 33.96 45.17
C ASP A 248 8.12 33.67 46.21
N SER A 249 9.08 32.79 45.90
CA SER A 249 10.22 32.50 46.79
C SER A 249 11.20 33.69 46.91
N GLN A 250 11.39 34.45 45.82
CA GLN A 250 12.26 35.64 45.85
C GLN A 250 11.59 36.80 46.58
N VAL A 251 10.28 36.95 46.45
CA VAL A 251 9.50 37.95 47.21
C VAL A 251 9.56 37.64 48.71
N GLN A 252 9.40 36.38 49.13
CA GLN A 252 9.53 36.01 50.55
C GLN A 252 10.93 36.25 51.12
N HIS A 253 11.99 36.03 50.33
CA HIS A 253 13.35 36.36 50.77
C HIS A 253 13.58 37.86 50.91
N ALA A 254 12.99 38.70 50.07
CA ALA A 254 13.10 40.16 50.16
C ALA A 254 12.43 40.75 51.42
N PHE A 255 11.37 40.12 51.94
CA PHE A 255 10.69 40.55 53.17
C PHE A 255 11.33 40.01 54.47
N SER A 256 12.33 39.12 54.37
CA SER A 256 13.00 38.52 55.54
C SER A 256 14.30 39.23 55.98
N ILE A 257 14.68 40.32 55.29
CA ILE A 257 15.93 41.07 55.54
C ILE A 257 15.68 42.48 56.12
N SER A 258 14.41 42.87 56.35
CA SER A 258 14.01 44.11 57.04
C SER A 258 13.75 43.87 58.53
#